data_AF-A0A1L5P1D7-F1
#
_entry.id   AF-A0A1L5P1D7-F1
#
_cell.length_a   1.000
_cell.length_b   1.000
_cell.length_c   1.000
_cell.angle_alpha   90.00
_cell.angle_beta   90.00
_cell.angle_gamma   90.00
#
_symmetry.space_group_name_H-M   'P 1'
#
loop_
_entity.id
_entity.type
_entity.pdbx_description
1 polymer ?
#
loop_
_entity_poly.entity_id
_entity_poly.type
_entity_poly.pdbx_seq_one_letter_code
_entity_poly.pdbx_strand_id
1 'polypeptide(L)'
;MTLLNIRNLGMTLSSPLFSKLNLVVNAGDRIGIVAANGRGKSTLLRCVAGTLEPSEGEITRARGLTIGHVEQNVPPALLAKPFYEAVLDALAPEQAETESWRVDVVLGSLQVPEELRWRWLSALSGGWQRLAMLARVWVTEPDLLLLDEPTNHLDLGKIARLEEWLNGLPRDVVVILASHDRAFLDAVTNRTLFLRPEQSHIFALPYSRARTSIDELDAADARRYDRDMKTSEQLRKQAAKLNNIGINSGSDLLVVKTKHLKQRAEKLEDAAKPAHMERSAGAIRLANRGTHAKVLVTLLDAAVEAPDGTLLFKTGRQFICQGDRIVLLGENGTGKTRLIAMLRQAIANPETARNGIKATPSLALGYGDQALADLRDVDTPMGIIIRRFDVGDVRARALLAGAGMSIEMQGRPIGQLSGGQKARLGMLVLRLSNPNFYLLDEPTNHLDIDGQEALENELIAHRASSLLVSHDRSFVRAVGNRFWLIEKRRLVEVEDPEGFFASAGGGEDLPKG
;
A
#
# COMPACT_ATOMS: atom_id res chain seq x y z
N MET A 1 -27.94 -12.04 -10.09
CA MET A 1 -27.44 -13.00 -11.11
C MET A 1 -25.98 -13.27 -10.84
N THR A 2 -25.54 -14.53 -10.85
CA THR A 2 -24.12 -14.88 -10.67
C THR A 2 -23.40 -14.72 -12.01
N LEU A 3 -22.35 -13.90 -12.03
CA LEU A 3 -21.55 -13.63 -13.24
C LEU A 3 -20.30 -14.51 -13.28
N LEU A 4 -19.71 -14.80 -12.12
CA LEU A 4 -18.47 -15.55 -12.03
C LEU A 4 -18.43 -16.40 -10.76
N ASN A 5 -17.98 -17.63 -10.92
CA ASN A 5 -17.85 -18.60 -9.83
C ASN A 5 -16.46 -19.25 -9.89
N ILE A 6 -15.67 -19.03 -8.84
CA ILE A 6 -14.32 -19.57 -8.66
C ILE A 6 -14.39 -20.73 -7.67
N ARG A 7 -13.88 -21.89 -8.06
CA ARG A 7 -13.85 -23.10 -7.23
C ARG A 7 -12.45 -23.64 -7.07
N ASN A 8 -12.00 -23.74 -5.82
CA ASN A 8 -10.69 -24.27 -5.42
C ASN A 8 -9.52 -23.73 -6.23
N LEU A 9 -9.55 -22.45 -6.60
CA LEU A 9 -8.54 -21.85 -7.45
C LEU A 9 -7.21 -21.78 -6.72
N GLY A 10 -6.15 -22.20 -7.39
CA GLY A 10 -4.79 -22.15 -6.90
C GLY A 10 -3.82 -21.65 -7.97
N MET A 11 -2.81 -20.92 -7.53
CA MET A 11 -1.80 -20.37 -8.41
C MET A 11 -0.39 -20.50 -7.81
N THR A 12 0.48 -21.15 -8.57
CA THR A 12 1.89 -21.36 -8.24
C THR A 12 2.76 -20.86 -9.37
N LEU A 13 3.68 -19.93 -9.06
CA LEU A 13 4.74 -19.51 -9.98
C LEU A 13 6.06 -20.11 -9.50
N SER A 14 6.98 -19.30 -8.99
CA SER A 14 8.17 -19.79 -8.26
C SER A 14 7.83 -20.30 -6.86
N SER A 15 6.73 -19.82 -6.28
CA SER A 15 6.17 -20.27 -5.01
C SER A 15 4.63 -20.22 -5.07
N PRO A 16 3.93 -20.98 -4.20
CA PRO A 16 2.48 -20.89 -4.10
C PRO A 16 2.06 -19.48 -3.67
N LEU A 17 1.23 -18.83 -4.49
CA LEU A 17 0.72 -17.48 -4.21
C LEU A 17 -0.54 -17.56 -3.34
N PHE A 18 -1.50 -18.36 -3.80
CA PHE A 18 -2.76 -18.67 -3.11
C PHE A 18 -3.27 -20.05 -3.56
N SER A 19 -4.07 -20.69 -2.73
CA SER A 19 -4.67 -22.00 -3.00
C SER A 19 -6.06 -22.09 -2.37
N LYS A 20 -6.88 -23.00 -2.89
CA LYS A 20 -8.24 -23.31 -2.40
C LYS A 20 -9.15 -22.09 -2.32
N LEU A 21 -8.95 -21.10 -3.20
CA LEU A 21 -9.79 -19.92 -3.26
C LEU A 21 -11.17 -20.29 -3.82
N ASN A 22 -12.21 -19.97 -3.06
CA ASN A 22 -13.60 -20.11 -3.47
C ASN A 22 -14.25 -18.73 -3.42
N LEU A 23 -14.84 -18.30 -4.54
CA LEU A 23 -15.42 -16.96 -4.66
C LEU A 23 -16.64 -16.98 -5.60
N VAL A 24 -17.77 -16.48 -5.12
CA VAL A 24 -18.96 -16.23 -5.94
C VAL A 24 -19.11 -14.73 -6.13
N VAL A 25 -19.21 -14.32 -7.40
CA VAL A 25 -19.36 -12.93 -7.83
C VAL A 25 -20.71 -12.79 -8.55
N ASN A 26 -21.52 -11.88 -8.02
CA ASN A 26 -22.86 -11.56 -8.45
C ASN A 26 -22.92 -10.11 -8.96
N ALA A 27 -23.91 -9.82 -9.79
CA ALA A 27 -24.22 -8.46 -10.22
C ALA A 27 -24.31 -7.49 -9.02
N GLY A 28 -23.64 -6.35 -9.14
CA GLY A 28 -23.54 -5.32 -8.09
C GLY A 28 -22.53 -5.57 -6.97
N ASP A 29 -21.77 -6.66 -7.03
CA ASP A 29 -20.63 -6.84 -6.15
C ASP A 29 -19.52 -5.82 -6.47
N ARG A 30 -19.01 -5.17 -5.41
CA ARG A 30 -17.84 -4.29 -5.45
C ARG A 30 -16.81 -4.87 -4.49
N ILE A 31 -15.89 -5.67 -5.03
CA ILE A 31 -14.97 -6.50 -4.26
C ILE A 31 -13.59 -5.84 -4.22
N GLY A 32 -13.14 -5.46 -3.02
CA GLY A 32 -11.75 -5.08 -2.77
C GLY A 32 -10.87 -6.31 -2.52
N ILE A 33 -9.75 -6.44 -3.23
CA ILE A 33 -8.74 -7.46 -3.00
C ILE A 33 -7.61 -6.85 -2.16
N VAL A 34 -7.41 -7.42 -0.98
CA VAL A 34 -6.35 -7.06 -0.04
C VAL A 34 -5.41 -8.24 0.13
N ALA A 35 -4.11 -7.98 -0.01
CA ALA A 35 -3.05 -8.96 0.21
C ALA A 35 -1.72 -8.23 0.45
N ALA A 36 -0.79 -8.85 1.17
CA ALA A 36 0.59 -8.39 1.19
C ALA A 36 1.22 -8.37 -0.21
N ASN A 37 2.30 -7.60 -0.33
CA ASN A 37 3.06 -7.47 -1.57
C ASN A 37 3.54 -8.84 -2.08
N GLY A 38 3.32 -9.10 -3.38
CA GLY A 38 3.73 -10.34 -4.02
C GLY A 38 2.85 -11.56 -3.73
N ARG A 39 1.68 -11.39 -3.08
CA ARG A 39 0.73 -12.50 -2.82
C ARG A 39 -0.26 -12.79 -3.96
N GLY A 40 -0.05 -12.17 -5.13
CA GLY A 40 -0.76 -12.53 -6.34
C GLY A 40 -2.08 -11.79 -6.60
N LYS A 41 -2.26 -10.55 -6.11
CA LYS A 41 -3.42 -9.70 -6.44
C LYS A 41 -3.58 -9.53 -7.96
N SER A 42 -2.55 -8.98 -8.61
CA SER A 42 -2.49 -8.85 -10.08
C SER A 42 -2.62 -10.20 -10.79
N THR A 43 -2.03 -11.26 -10.21
CA THR A 43 -2.13 -12.62 -10.76
C THR A 43 -3.57 -13.13 -10.73
N LEU A 44 -4.30 -12.93 -9.63
CA LEU A 44 -5.70 -13.29 -9.51
C LEU A 44 -6.56 -12.51 -10.51
N LEU A 45 -6.32 -11.20 -10.66
CA LEU A 45 -7.02 -10.38 -11.67
C LEU A 45 -6.77 -10.91 -13.09
N ARG A 46 -5.54 -11.29 -13.43
CA ARG A 46 -5.23 -11.91 -14.74
C ARG A 46 -5.91 -13.27 -14.93
N CYS A 47 -5.99 -14.10 -13.90
CA CYS A 47 -6.75 -15.36 -13.96
C CYS A 47 -8.24 -15.10 -14.21
N VAL A 48 -8.83 -14.11 -13.52
CA VAL A 48 -10.23 -13.72 -13.73
C VAL A 48 -10.44 -13.19 -15.15
N ALA A 49 -9.53 -12.34 -15.65
CA ALA A 49 -9.53 -11.83 -17.02
C ALA A 49 -9.33 -12.91 -18.09
N GLY A 50 -8.78 -14.07 -17.73
CA GLY A 50 -8.47 -15.16 -18.65
C GLY A 50 -7.16 -14.98 -19.42
N THR A 51 -6.32 -14.01 -19.02
CA THR A 51 -4.99 -13.81 -19.62
C THR A 51 -3.90 -14.67 -18.98
N LEU A 52 -4.24 -15.41 -17.91
CA LEU A 52 -3.34 -16.32 -17.23
C LEU A 52 -4.10 -17.54 -16.72
N GLU A 53 -3.63 -18.75 -17.05
CA GLU A 53 -4.24 -19.99 -16.57
C GLU A 53 -3.89 -20.26 -15.11
N PRO A 54 -4.86 -20.67 -14.27
CA PRO A 54 -4.58 -21.09 -12.91
C PRO A 54 -3.87 -22.44 -12.88
N SER A 55 -3.06 -22.68 -11.84
CA SER A 55 -2.41 -23.98 -11.63
C SER A 55 -3.39 -25.06 -11.17
N GLU A 56 -4.41 -24.67 -10.41
CA GLU A 56 -5.42 -25.57 -9.85
C GLU A 56 -6.80 -24.90 -9.83
N GLY A 57 -7.86 -25.71 -9.82
CA GLY A 57 -9.24 -25.25 -9.74
C GLY A 57 -9.80 -24.74 -11.07
N GLU A 58 -10.97 -24.11 -11.01
CA GLU A 58 -11.69 -23.63 -12.19
C GLU A 58 -12.37 -22.28 -11.95
N ILE A 59 -12.51 -21.51 -13.03
CA ILE A 59 -13.29 -20.26 -13.08
C ILE A 59 -14.42 -20.45 -14.09
N THR A 60 -15.65 -20.53 -13.60
CA THR A 60 -16.86 -20.57 -14.44
C THR A 60 -17.37 -19.15 -14.65
N ARG A 61 -17.59 -18.75 -15.91
CA ARG A 61 -18.11 -17.44 -16.30
C ARG A 61 -19.52 -17.57 -16.87
N ALA A 62 -20.36 -16.57 -16.63
CA ALA A 62 -21.65 -16.48 -17.31
C ALA A 62 -21.47 -16.35 -18.83
N ARG A 63 -22.41 -16.90 -19.60
CA ARG A 63 -22.35 -16.85 -21.06
C ARG A 63 -22.46 -15.40 -21.53
N GLY A 64 -21.52 -14.96 -22.36
CA GLY A 64 -21.49 -13.60 -22.92
C GLY A 64 -20.88 -12.55 -22.00
N LEU A 65 -20.36 -12.93 -20.83
CA LEU A 65 -19.73 -12.00 -19.88
C LEU A 65 -18.56 -11.26 -20.53
N THR A 66 -18.64 -9.92 -20.58
CA THR A 66 -17.55 -9.06 -21.02
C THR A 66 -16.73 -8.60 -19.80
N ILE A 67 -15.40 -8.76 -19.87
CA ILE A 67 -14.49 -8.40 -18.78
C ILE A 67 -13.56 -7.29 -19.26
N GLY A 68 -13.60 -6.17 -18.56
CA GLY A 68 -12.67 -5.06 -18.75
C GLY A 68 -11.54 -5.13 -17.72
N HIS A 69 -10.27 -5.19 -18.16
CA HIS A 69 -9.13 -5.25 -17.25
C HIS A 69 -8.19 -4.05 -17.42
N VAL A 70 -8.08 -3.24 -16.37
CA VAL A 70 -7.13 -2.13 -16.27
C VAL A 70 -5.86 -2.64 -15.58
N GLU A 71 -4.86 -2.97 -16.40
CA GLU A 71 -3.56 -3.42 -15.91
C GLU A 71 -2.81 -2.31 -15.16
N GLN A 72 -1.89 -2.69 -14.27
CA GLN A 72 -1.11 -1.75 -13.44
C GLN A 72 -0.27 -0.75 -14.26
N ASN A 73 0.34 -1.18 -15.37
CA ASN A 73 1.23 -0.36 -16.18
C ASN A 73 0.58 0.05 -17.50
N VAL A 74 0.90 1.26 -17.96
CA VAL A 74 0.47 1.74 -19.27
C VAL A 74 1.36 1.08 -20.34
N PRO A 75 0.78 0.35 -21.31
CA PRO A 75 1.55 -0.25 -22.39
C PRO A 75 2.35 0.82 -23.17
N PRO A 76 3.64 0.60 -23.48
CA PRO A 76 4.47 1.57 -24.18
C PRO A 76 3.89 2.03 -25.53
N ALA A 77 3.18 1.13 -26.23
CA ALA A 77 2.51 1.44 -27.50
C ALA A 77 1.44 2.53 -27.36
N LEU A 78 0.81 2.68 -26.20
CA LEU A 78 -0.18 3.73 -25.96
C LEU A 78 0.45 5.10 -25.68
N LEU A 79 1.66 5.13 -25.12
CA LEU A 79 2.35 6.38 -24.80
C LEU A 79 2.66 7.24 -26.05
N ALA A 80 2.75 6.59 -27.21
CA ALA A 80 2.96 7.21 -28.51
C ALA A 80 1.66 7.67 -29.19
N LYS A 81 0.54 7.75 -28.47
CA LYS A 81 -0.76 8.16 -29.01
C LYS A 81 -1.36 9.32 -28.22
N PRO A 82 -2.18 10.18 -28.85
CA PRO A 82 -3.07 11.10 -28.15
C PRO A 82 -4.03 10.36 -27.23
N PHE A 83 -4.48 11.02 -26.15
CA PHE A 83 -5.44 10.43 -25.19
C PHE A 83 -6.69 9.92 -25.91
N TYR A 84 -7.34 10.77 -26.70
CA TYR A 84 -8.59 10.45 -27.40
C TYR A 84 -8.42 9.23 -28.31
N GLU A 85 -7.38 9.21 -29.14
CA GLU A 85 -7.08 8.09 -30.04
C GLU A 85 -6.80 6.80 -29.27
N ALA A 86 -6.07 6.87 -28.16
CA ALA A 86 -5.82 5.70 -27.33
C ALA A 86 -7.13 5.08 -26.82
N VAL A 87 -8.14 5.89 -26.47
CA VAL A 87 -9.49 5.43 -26.09
C VAL A 87 -10.26 4.88 -27.28
N LEU A 88 -10.27 5.60 -28.40
CA LEU A 88 -10.95 5.19 -29.62
C LEU A 88 -10.46 3.83 -30.13
N ASP A 89 -9.16 3.56 -30.04
CA ASP A 89 -8.52 2.30 -30.43
C ASP A 89 -8.97 1.08 -29.62
N ALA A 90 -9.70 1.27 -28.51
CA ALA A 90 -10.27 0.16 -27.77
C ALA A 90 -11.56 -0.38 -28.41
N LEU A 91 -12.20 0.40 -29.28
CA LEU A 91 -13.36 -0.02 -30.06
C LEU A 91 -12.93 -0.81 -31.31
N ALA A 92 -13.79 -1.68 -31.81
CA ALA A 92 -13.56 -2.32 -33.11
C ALA A 92 -13.52 -1.24 -34.22
N PRO A 93 -12.73 -1.40 -35.30
CA PRO A 93 -12.58 -0.37 -36.33
C PRO A 93 -13.91 0.14 -36.91
N GLU A 94 -14.86 -0.76 -37.14
CA GLU A 94 -16.22 -0.45 -37.63
C GLU A 94 -17.01 0.42 -36.63
N GLN A 95 -16.84 0.16 -35.32
CA GLN A 95 -17.45 0.96 -34.26
C GLN A 95 -16.71 2.28 -34.07
N ALA A 96 -15.39 2.33 -34.23
CA ALA A 96 -14.63 3.57 -34.09
C ALA A 96 -15.08 4.64 -35.12
N GLU A 97 -15.45 4.22 -36.33
CA GLU A 97 -15.96 5.13 -37.38
C GLU A 97 -17.34 5.70 -37.08
N THR A 98 -18.21 4.93 -36.41
CA THR A 98 -19.65 5.25 -36.26
C THR A 98 -20.04 5.64 -34.83
N GLU A 99 -19.28 5.18 -33.83
CA GLU A 99 -19.53 5.30 -32.40
C GLU A 99 -18.44 6.09 -31.66
N SER A 100 -17.66 6.93 -32.36
CA SER A 100 -16.65 7.81 -31.74
C SER A 100 -17.25 8.69 -30.62
N TRP A 101 -18.54 9.03 -30.71
CA TRP A 101 -19.29 9.73 -29.65
C TRP A 101 -19.25 9.04 -28.28
N ARG A 102 -19.08 7.69 -28.23
CA ARG A 102 -18.92 6.95 -26.98
C ARG A 102 -17.66 7.37 -26.24
N VAL A 103 -16.59 7.68 -26.99
CA VAL A 103 -15.35 8.22 -26.42
C VAL A 103 -15.65 9.54 -25.71
N ASP A 104 -16.38 10.45 -26.35
CA ASP A 104 -16.72 11.75 -25.76
C ASP A 104 -17.57 11.61 -24.48
N VAL A 105 -18.52 10.68 -24.46
CA VAL A 105 -19.32 10.36 -23.28
C VAL A 105 -18.46 9.82 -22.15
N VAL A 106 -17.57 8.87 -22.43
CA VAL A 106 -16.66 8.30 -21.42
C VAL A 106 -15.72 9.36 -20.87
N LEU A 107 -15.08 10.15 -21.74
CA LEU A 107 -14.19 11.23 -21.33
C LEU A 107 -14.93 12.31 -20.52
N GLY A 108 -16.18 12.61 -20.87
CA GLY A 108 -17.06 13.47 -20.09
C GLY A 108 -17.35 12.90 -18.69
N SER A 109 -17.72 11.62 -18.61
CA SER A 109 -18.01 10.95 -17.33
C SER A 109 -16.82 10.88 -16.38
N LEU A 110 -15.60 10.77 -16.94
CA LEU A 110 -14.34 10.80 -16.20
C LEU A 110 -13.81 12.22 -15.96
N GLN A 111 -14.56 13.24 -16.36
CA GLN A 111 -14.22 14.66 -16.23
C GLN A 111 -12.83 14.99 -16.82
N VAL A 112 -12.52 14.44 -18.01
CA VAL A 112 -11.26 14.69 -18.72
C VAL A 112 -11.32 16.06 -19.42
N PRO A 113 -10.44 17.02 -19.06
CA PRO A 113 -10.37 18.33 -19.69
C PRO A 113 -10.12 18.22 -21.19
N GLU A 114 -10.82 19.04 -21.98
CA GLU A 114 -10.74 19.04 -23.44
C GLU A 114 -9.30 19.24 -23.96
N GLU A 115 -8.55 20.12 -23.30
CA GLU A 115 -7.15 20.42 -23.62
C GLU A 115 -6.21 19.21 -23.52
N LEU A 116 -6.58 18.20 -22.72
CA LEU A 116 -5.77 17.00 -22.51
C LEU A 116 -6.13 15.88 -23.50
N ARG A 117 -7.33 15.91 -24.09
CA ARG A 117 -7.83 14.85 -24.99
C ARG A 117 -6.94 14.67 -26.21
N TRP A 118 -6.35 15.75 -26.69
CA TRP A 118 -5.49 15.77 -27.89
C TRP A 118 -4.00 15.72 -27.58
N ARG A 119 -3.62 15.69 -26.30
CA ARG A 119 -2.22 15.55 -25.89
C ARG A 119 -1.79 14.10 -25.93
N TRP A 120 -0.52 13.90 -26.26
CA TRP A 120 0.13 12.59 -26.26
C TRP A 120 0.18 12.05 -24.84
N LEU A 121 -0.14 10.77 -24.65
CA LEU A 121 -0.12 10.15 -23.31
C LEU A 121 1.25 10.24 -22.65
N SER A 122 2.34 10.15 -23.43
CA SER A 122 3.72 10.37 -22.94
C SER A 122 3.99 11.75 -22.33
N ALA A 123 3.23 12.78 -22.73
CA ALA A 123 3.34 14.14 -22.22
C ALA A 123 2.42 14.41 -21.01
N LEU A 124 1.55 13.45 -20.66
CA LEU A 124 0.64 13.57 -19.53
C LEU A 124 1.26 13.01 -18.24
N SER A 125 0.75 13.45 -17.10
CA SER A 125 1.14 12.86 -15.81
C SER A 125 0.67 11.41 -15.72
N GLY A 126 1.36 10.60 -14.90
CA GLY A 126 1.01 9.19 -14.71
C GLY A 126 -0.45 8.96 -14.33
N GLY A 127 -1.04 9.87 -13.54
CA GLY A 127 -2.45 9.79 -13.18
C GLY A 127 -3.42 10.01 -14.34
N TRP A 128 -3.08 10.88 -15.31
CA TRP A 128 -3.88 11.02 -16.53
C TRP A 128 -3.71 9.82 -17.46
N GLN A 129 -2.50 9.26 -17.56
CA GLN A 129 -2.27 8.02 -18.30
C GLN A 129 -3.08 6.85 -17.70
N ARG A 130 -3.21 6.82 -16.37
CA ARG A 130 -4.05 5.85 -15.65
C ARG A 130 -5.54 6.00 -15.96
N LEU A 131 -6.05 7.23 -15.95
CA LEU A 131 -7.43 7.52 -16.34
C LEU A 131 -7.69 7.18 -17.82
N ALA A 132 -6.70 7.34 -18.70
CA ALA A 132 -6.81 6.90 -20.09
C ALA A 132 -6.98 5.38 -20.20
N MET A 133 -6.23 4.60 -19.42
CA MET A 133 -6.39 3.14 -19.36
C MET A 133 -7.78 2.74 -18.88
N LEU A 134 -8.32 3.45 -17.89
CA LEU A 134 -9.69 3.24 -17.42
C LEU A 134 -10.72 3.58 -18.51
N ALA A 135 -10.57 4.73 -19.17
CA ALA A 135 -11.45 5.15 -20.27
C ALA A 135 -11.47 4.13 -21.41
N ARG A 136 -10.29 3.61 -21.80
CA ARG A 136 -10.14 2.55 -22.80
C ARG A 136 -10.92 1.29 -22.47
N VAL A 137 -10.93 0.90 -21.20
CA VAL A 137 -11.64 -0.29 -20.76
C VAL A 137 -13.14 -0.02 -20.62
N TRP A 138 -13.52 1.19 -20.19
CA TRP A 138 -14.91 1.53 -19.97
C TRP A 138 -15.70 1.78 -21.26
N VAL A 139 -15.03 2.30 -22.31
CA VAL A 139 -15.69 2.55 -23.61
C VAL A 139 -16.21 1.29 -24.28
N THR A 140 -15.76 0.10 -23.86
CA THR A 140 -16.28 -1.17 -24.37
C THR A 140 -17.49 -1.70 -23.58
N GLU A 141 -17.96 -0.96 -22.56
CA GLU A 141 -19.11 -1.29 -21.70
C GLU A 141 -19.03 -2.72 -21.10
N PRO A 142 -18.00 -3.01 -20.28
CA PRO A 142 -17.84 -4.33 -19.68
C PRO A 142 -18.86 -4.59 -18.57
N ASP A 143 -19.34 -5.84 -18.47
CA ASP A 143 -20.18 -6.31 -17.36
C ASP A 143 -19.41 -6.38 -16.02
N LEU A 144 -18.09 -6.62 -16.13
CA LEU A 144 -17.18 -6.79 -15.00
C LEU A 144 -15.90 -6.01 -15.21
N LEU A 145 -15.61 -5.08 -14.30
CA LEU A 145 -14.43 -4.24 -14.30
C LEU A 145 -13.38 -4.76 -13.30
N LEU A 146 -12.17 -5.01 -13.80
CA LEU A 146 -11.00 -5.40 -13.01
C LEU A 146 -10.01 -4.23 -12.94
N LEU A 147 -9.70 -3.76 -11.74
CA LEU A 147 -8.80 -2.62 -11.54
C LEU A 147 -7.60 -2.99 -10.67
N ASP A 148 -6.38 -2.93 -11.23
CA ASP A 148 -5.18 -3.33 -10.50
C ASP A 148 -4.37 -2.12 -10.01
N GLU A 149 -4.54 -1.71 -8.75
CA GLU A 149 -3.98 -0.49 -8.14
C GLU A 149 -4.40 0.81 -8.85
N PRO A 150 -5.71 1.12 -8.91
CA PRO A 150 -6.21 2.26 -9.68
C PRO A 150 -5.85 3.62 -9.07
N THR A 151 -5.54 3.69 -7.77
CA THR A 151 -5.17 4.91 -7.06
C THR A 151 -3.69 5.27 -7.16
N ASN A 152 -2.84 4.36 -7.63
CA ASN A 152 -1.40 4.63 -7.73
C ASN A 152 -1.13 5.80 -8.69
N HIS A 153 -0.24 6.70 -8.27
CA HIS A 153 0.13 7.91 -9.00
C HIS A 153 -1.01 8.93 -9.21
N LEU A 154 -2.17 8.73 -8.56
CA LEU A 154 -3.23 9.73 -8.50
C LEU A 154 -3.01 10.65 -7.30
N ASP A 155 -3.36 11.92 -7.49
CA ASP A 155 -3.49 12.85 -6.37
C ASP A 155 -4.89 12.77 -5.77
N LEU A 156 -5.06 13.36 -4.59
CA LEU A 156 -6.31 13.37 -3.86
C LEU A 156 -7.52 13.79 -4.72
N GLY A 157 -7.36 14.81 -5.56
CA GLY A 157 -8.44 15.25 -6.44
C GLY A 157 -8.80 14.24 -7.52
N LYS A 158 -7.83 13.55 -8.14
CA LYS A 158 -8.12 12.47 -9.08
C LYS A 158 -8.66 11.22 -8.39
N ILE A 159 -8.20 10.91 -7.17
CA ILE A 159 -8.74 9.82 -6.35
C ILE A 159 -10.23 10.08 -6.10
N ALA A 160 -10.59 11.27 -5.65
CA ALA A 160 -11.99 11.62 -5.38
C ALA A 160 -12.87 11.54 -6.63
N ARG A 161 -12.40 12.03 -7.79
CA ARG A 161 -13.12 11.87 -9.07
C ARG A 161 -13.32 10.39 -9.44
N LEU A 162 -12.30 9.56 -9.22
CA LEU A 162 -12.39 8.13 -9.46
C LEU A 162 -13.40 7.47 -8.50
N GLU A 163 -13.44 7.87 -7.22
CA GLU A 163 -14.42 7.41 -6.25
C GLU A 163 -15.85 7.76 -6.67
N GLU A 164 -16.07 9.03 -7.04
CA GLU A 164 -17.36 9.51 -7.53
C GLU A 164 -17.81 8.74 -8.77
N TRP A 165 -16.92 8.60 -9.75
CA TRP A 165 -17.18 7.85 -10.96
C TRP A 165 -17.51 6.37 -10.68
N LEU A 166 -16.71 5.69 -9.84
CA LEU A 166 -16.96 4.31 -9.47
C LEU A 166 -18.32 4.16 -8.77
N ASN A 167 -18.64 5.05 -7.84
CA ASN A 167 -19.91 5.04 -7.11
C ASN A 167 -21.11 5.39 -7.99
N GLY A 168 -20.90 6.15 -9.06
CA GLY A 168 -21.90 6.46 -10.09
C GLY A 168 -22.13 5.36 -11.12
N LEU A 169 -21.30 4.30 -11.15
CA LEU A 169 -21.49 3.19 -12.09
C LEU A 169 -22.86 2.51 -11.90
N PRO A 170 -23.45 1.96 -12.98
CA PRO A 170 -24.68 1.17 -12.91
C PRO A 170 -24.58 0.06 -11.84
N ARG A 171 -25.69 -0.18 -11.13
CA ARG A 171 -25.71 -1.07 -9.95
C ARG A 171 -25.45 -2.54 -10.28
N ASP A 172 -25.65 -2.94 -11.51
CA ASP A 172 -25.46 -4.30 -12.01
C ASP A 172 -24.01 -4.58 -12.41
N VAL A 173 -23.26 -3.55 -12.78
CA VAL A 173 -21.83 -3.64 -13.11
C VAL A 173 -21.05 -4.12 -11.88
N VAL A 174 -20.25 -5.15 -12.10
CA VAL A 174 -19.37 -5.71 -11.07
C VAL A 174 -18.03 -5.01 -11.11
N VAL A 175 -17.49 -4.67 -9.94
CA VAL A 175 -16.14 -4.13 -9.82
C VAL A 175 -15.33 -5.04 -8.91
N ILE A 176 -14.18 -5.51 -9.39
CA ILE A 176 -13.16 -6.17 -8.56
C ILE A 176 -11.89 -5.34 -8.67
N LEU A 177 -11.39 -4.84 -7.55
CA LEU A 177 -10.21 -3.98 -7.55
C LEU A 177 -9.19 -4.39 -6.50
N ALA A 178 -7.92 -4.31 -6.84
CA ALA A 178 -6.81 -4.39 -5.91
C ALA A 178 -6.34 -2.97 -5.58
N SER A 179 -6.18 -2.66 -4.30
CA SER A 179 -5.63 -1.38 -3.86
C SER A 179 -4.94 -1.52 -2.51
N HIS A 180 -3.97 -0.65 -2.26
CA HIS A 180 -3.41 -0.40 -0.93
C HIS A 180 -3.97 0.86 -0.25
N ASP A 181 -4.88 1.60 -0.90
CA ASP A 181 -5.56 2.75 -0.30
C ASP A 181 -6.81 2.29 0.46
N ARG A 182 -6.69 2.32 1.80
CA ARG A 182 -7.74 1.88 2.73
C ARG A 182 -9.01 2.73 2.64
N ALA A 183 -8.84 4.05 2.52
CA ALA A 183 -9.97 4.99 2.44
C ALA A 183 -10.70 4.83 1.11
N PHE A 184 -9.97 4.60 0.02
CA PHE A 184 -10.55 4.30 -1.28
C PHE A 184 -11.32 2.99 -1.26
N LEU A 185 -10.74 1.92 -0.70
CA LEU A 185 -11.43 0.64 -0.55
C LEU A 185 -12.74 0.79 0.23
N ASP A 186 -12.74 1.52 1.34
CA ASP A 186 -13.96 1.78 2.11
C ASP A 186 -15.01 2.61 1.33
N ALA A 187 -14.55 3.55 0.50
CA ALA A 187 -15.44 4.44 -0.26
C ALA A 187 -16.14 3.76 -1.43
N VAL A 188 -15.52 2.74 -2.06
CA VAL A 188 -16.01 2.17 -3.33
C VAL A 188 -16.33 0.68 -3.28
N THR A 189 -16.01 -0.04 -2.20
CA THR A 189 -16.22 -1.50 -2.09
C THR A 189 -17.29 -1.84 -1.05
N ASN A 190 -18.04 -2.91 -1.29
CA ASN A 190 -19.04 -3.46 -0.37
C ASN A 190 -18.66 -4.86 0.14
N ARG A 191 -17.63 -5.47 -0.44
CA ARG A 191 -17.08 -6.77 -0.03
C ARG A 191 -15.56 -6.68 -0.05
N THR A 192 -14.91 -7.38 0.87
CA THR A 192 -13.44 -7.40 0.96
C THR A 192 -12.94 -8.84 0.98
N LEU A 193 -12.06 -9.17 0.04
CA LEU A 193 -11.33 -10.43 -0.06
C LEU A 193 -9.91 -10.24 0.47
N PHE A 194 -9.59 -10.91 1.59
CA PHE A 194 -8.23 -11.08 2.08
C PHE A 194 -7.60 -12.30 1.40
N LEU A 195 -6.75 -12.05 0.42
CA LEU A 195 -6.06 -13.09 -0.35
C LEU A 195 -4.84 -13.59 0.42
N ARG A 196 -4.87 -14.86 0.81
CA ARG A 196 -3.85 -15.55 1.61
C ARG A 196 -3.37 -16.82 0.90
N PRO A 197 -2.17 -17.34 1.23
CA PRO A 197 -1.62 -18.55 0.60
C PRO A 197 -2.52 -19.79 0.63
N GLU A 198 -3.32 -19.97 1.67
CA GLU A 198 -4.21 -21.15 1.82
C GLU A 198 -5.63 -20.81 2.25
N GLN A 199 -5.79 -19.85 3.15
CA GLN A 199 -7.06 -19.57 3.81
C GLN A 199 -7.49 -18.15 3.48
N SER A 200 -7.86 -17.93 2.21
CA SER A 200 -8.39 -16.64 1.78
C SER A 200 -9.80 -16.46 2.34
N HIS A 201 -10.10 -15.28 2.87
CA HIS A 201 -11.39 -14.97 3.49
C HIS A 201 -12.07 -13.82 2.77
N ILE A 202 -13.37 -13.95 2.54
CA ILE A 202 -14.19 -12.88 1.98
C ILE A 202 -15.26 -12.46 2.98
N PHE A 203 -15.42 -11.15 3.15
CA PHE A 203 -16.43 -10.55 4.01
C PHE A 203 -17.37 -9.71 3.17
N ALA A 204 -18.67 -9.75 3.49
CA ALA A 204 -19.67 -8.84 2.94
C ALA A 204 -19.64 -7.49 3.66
N LEU A 205 -18.44 -6.90 3.75
CA LEU A 205 -18.14 -5.68 4.47
C LEU A 205 -17.12 -4.85 3.68
N PRO A 206 -17.21 -3.51 3.75
CA PRO A 206 -16.11 -2.61 3.35
C PRO A 206 -14.85 -2.88 4.16
N TYR A 207 -13.72 -2.39 3.66
CA TYR A 207 -12.39 -2.73 4.14
C TYR A 207 -12.21 -2.61 5.66
N SER A 208 -12.48 -1.45 6.25
CA SER A 208 -12.20 -1.21 7.69
C SER A 208 -12.96 -2.20 8.60
N ARG A 209 -14.23 -2.47 8.28
CA ARG A 209 -15.05 -3.45 9.05
C ARG A 209 -14.62 -4.89 8.78
N ALA A 210 -14.23 -5.19 7.55
CA ALA A 210 -13.70 -6.48 7.18
C ALA A 210 -12.35 -6.74 7.87
N ARG A 211 -11.50 -5.71 8.04
CA ARG A 211 -10.23 -5.77 8.77
C ARG A 211 -10.44 -6.16 10.23
N THR A 212 -11.37 -5.51 10.93
CA THR A 212 -11.74 -5.92 12.30
C THR A 212 -12.23 -7.37 12.35
N SER A 213 -13.04 -7.79 11.38
CA SER A 213 -13.59 -9.15 11.33
C SER A 213 -12.51 -10.22 11.11
N ILE A 214 -11.52 -9.96 10.24
CA ILE A 214 -10.41 -10.90 10.02
C ILE A 214 -9.46 -10.95 11.21
N ASP A 215 -9.21 -9.81 11.88
CA ASP A 215 -8.36 -9.77 13.07
C ASP A 215 -9.01 -10.54 14.24
N GLU A 216 -10.33 -10.45 14.41
CA GLU A 216 -11.09 -11.24 15.39
C GLU A 216 -11.01 -12.74 15.10
N LEU A 217 -11.12 -13.13 13.83
CA LEU A 217 -10.97 -14.52 13.39
C LEU A 217 -9.57 -15.05 13.65
N ASP A 218 -8.53 -14.30 13.27
CA ASP A 218 -7.14 -14.69 13.49
C ASP A 218 -6.83 -14.79 14.99
N ALA A 219 -7.35 -13.87 15.81
CA ALA A 219 -7.21 -13.94 17.26
C ALA A 219 -7.94 -15.14 17.87
N ALA A 220 -9.10 -15.52 17.33
CA ALA A 220 -9.84 -16.71 17.75
C ALA A 220 -9.08 -18.00 17.40
N ASP A 221 -8.52 -18.06 16.20
CA ASP A 221 -7.68 -19.17 15.74
C ASP A 221 -6.40 -19.29 16.58
N ALA A 222 -5.77 -18.16 16.95
CA ALA A 222 -4.61 -18.16 17.83
C ALA A 222 -4.93 -18.74 19.21
N ARG A 223 -6.05 -18.32 19.81
CA ARG A 223 -6.52 -18.87 21.09
C ARG A 223 -6.89 -20.34 21.00
N ARG A 224 -7.40 -20.79 19.85
CA ARG A 224 -7.71 -22.21 19.62
C ARG A 224 -6.42 -23.03 19.52
N TYR A 225 -5.47 -22.56 18.71
CA TYR A 225 -4.16 -23.18 18.56
C TYR A 225 -3.44 -23.34 19.90
N ASP A 226 -3.37 -22.27 20.71
CA ASP A 226 -2.74 -22.31 22.03
C ASP A 226 -3.39 -23.32 22.98
N ARG A 227 -4.72 -23.46 22.93
CA ARG A 227 -5.45 -24.45 23.73
C ARG A 227 -5.17 -25.87 23.26
N ASP A 228 -5.18 -26.10 21.96
CA ASP A 228 -4.93 -27.42 21.37
C ASP A 228 -3.48 -27.87 21.67
N MET A 229 -2.51 -26.96 21.55
CA MET A 229 -1.10 -27.21 21.90
C MET A 229 -0.91 -27.51 23.39
N LYS A 230 -1.49 -26.70 24.30
CA LYS A 230 -1.45 -26.97 25.74
C LYS A 230 -2.07 -28.33 26.09
N THR A 231 -3.17 -28.69 25.43
CA THR A 231 -3.83 -29.98 25.64
C THR A 231 -2.95 -31.14 25.16
N SER A 232 -2.29 -31.00 24.01
CA SER A 232 -1.34 -32.00 23.52
C SER A 232 -0.17 -32.19 24.47
N GLU A 233 0.43 -31.11 24.96
CA GLU A 233 1.53 -31.16 25.94
C GLU A 233 1.11 -31.90 27.23
N GLN A 234 -0.09 -31.64 27.74
CA GLN A 234 -0.63 -32.33 28.91
C GLN A 234 -0.81 -33.83 28.65
N LEU A 235 -1.34 -34.22 27.49
CA LEU A 235 -1.49 -35.62 27.09
C LEU A 235 -0.13 -36.32 26.98
N ARG A 236 0.90 -35.65 26.42
CA ARG A 236 2.27 -36.18 26.36
C ARG A 236 2.88 -36.37 27.75
N LYS A 237 2.70 -35.40 28.67
CA LYS A 237 3.16 -35.52 30.07
C LYS A 237 2.48 -36.69 30.79
N GLN A 238 1.17 -36.85 30.61
CA GLN A 238 0.43 -38.00 31.16
C GLN A 238 0.90 -39.32 30.57
N ALA A 239 1.10 -39.38 29.25
CA ALA A 239 1.63 -40.55 28.57
C ALA A 239 3.03 -40.92 29.08
N ALA A 240 3.93 -39.94 29.26
CA ALA A 240 5.27 -40.19 29.80
C ALA A 240 5.22 -40.75 31.23
N LYS A 241 4.38 -40.18 32.10
CA LYS A 241 4.18 -40.68 33.47
C LYS A 241 3.65 -42.12 33.47
N LEU A 242 2.62 -42.41 32.66
CA LEU A 242 2.03 -43.74 32.55
C LEU A 242 3.00 -44.75 31.94
N ASN A 243 3.85 -44.33 31.00
CA ASN A 243 4.88 -45.17 30.40
C ASN A 243 5.91 -45.64 31.44
N ASN A 244 6.41 -44.71 32.25
CA ASN A 244 7.38 -45.02 33.31
C ASN A 244 6.78 -45.98 34.36
N ILE A 245 5.52 -45.76 34.75
CA ILE A 245 4.82 -46.66 35.67
C ILE A 245 4.57 -48.03 35.02
N GLY A 246 4.12 -48.05 33.76
CA GLY A 246 3.83 -49.28 33.02
C GLY A 246 5.05 -50.18 32.85
N ILE A 247 6.22 -49.59 32.51
CA ILE A 247 7.49 -50.31 32.39
C ILE A 247 7.95 -50.86 33.74
N ASN A 248 7.88 -50.05 34.82
CA ASN A 248 8.31 -50.47 36.15
C ASN A 248 7.39 -51.52 36.80
N SER A 249 6.12 -51.58 36.39
CA SER A 249 5.11 -52.50 36.96
C SER A 249 4.78 -53.70 36.07
N GLY A 250 5.33 -53.79 34.84
CA GLY A 250 5.04 -54.85 33.89
C GLY A 250 3.59 -54.86 33.38
N SER A 251 2.90 -53.71 33.39
CA SER A 251 1.48 -53.62 33.04
C SER A 251 1.27 -53.29 31.56
N ASP A 252 0.91 -54.30 30.77
CA ASP A 252 0.59 -54.14 29.34
C ASP A 252 -0.55 -53.15 29.09
N LEU A 253 -1.55 -53.10 29.97
CA LEU A 253 -2.68 -52.17 29.89
C LEU A 253 -2.22 -50.70 29.92
N LEU A 254 -1.24 -50.37 30.77
CA LEU A 254 -0.70 -49.01 30.88
C LEU A 254 0.15 -48.63 29.67
N VAL A 255 0.83 -49.59 29.05
CA VAL A 255 1.60 -49.40 27.81
C VAL A 255 0.66 -49.12 26.63
N VAL A 256 -0.44 -49.87 26.50
CA VAL A 256 -1.47 -49.63 25.46
C VAL A 256 -2.15 -48.27 25.65
N LYS A 257 -2.53 -47.93 26.89
CA LYS A 257 -3.13 -46.62 27.21
C LYS A 257 -2.18 -45.46 26.89
N THR A 258 -0.89 -45.63 27.15
CA THR A 258 0.16 -44.66 26.77
C THR A 258 0.19 -44.44 25.26
N LYS A 259 0.13 -45.51 24.46
CA LYS A 259 0.10 -45.43 22.99
C LYS A 259 -1.11 -44.63 22.50
N HIS A 260 -2.30 -44.89 23.05
CA HIS A 260 -3.51 -44.12 22.70
C HIS A 260 -3.43 -42.64 23.07
N LEU A 261 -2.84 -42.30 24.22
CA LEU A 261 -2.66 -40.90 24.63
C LEU A 261 -1.66 -40.18 23.70
N LYS A 262 -0.58 -40.85 23.30
CA LYS A 262 0.37 -40.31 22.31
C LYS A 262 -0.29 -40.07 20.96
N GLN A 263 -1.06 -41.04 20.45
CA GLN A 263 -1.81 -40.90 19.19
C GLN A 263 -2.85 -39.77 19.25
N ARG A 264 -3.50 -39.56 20.40
CA ARG A 264 -4.44 -38.46 20.58
C ARG A 264 -3.75 -37.10 20.60
N ALA A 265 -2.58 -37.02 21.23
CA ALA A 265 -1.73 -35.83 21.24
C ALA A 265 -1.26 -35.48 19.81
N GLU A 266 -0.76 -36.47 19.07
CA GLU A 266 -0.33 -36.33 17.67
C GLU A 266 -1.47 -35.85 16.75
N LYS A 267 -2.67 -36.44 16.86
CA LYS A 267 -3.86 -35.96 16.12
C LYS A 267 -4.25 -34.51 16.43
N LEU A 268 -4.05 -34.07 17.68
CA LEU A 268 -4.32 -32.68 18.08
C LEU A 268 -3.26 -31.74 17.48
N GLU A 269 -1.99 -32.12 17.50
CA GLU A 269 -0.89 -31.38 16.88
C GLU A 269 -1.07 -31.26 15.36
N ASP A 270 -1.41 -32.36 14.67
CA ASP A 270 -1.61 -32.37 13.21
C ASP A 270 -2.82 -31.55 12.77
N ALA A 271 -3.88 -31.52 13.60
CA ALA A 271 -5.08 -30.73 13.34
C ALA A 271 -4.93 -29.25 13.74
N ALA A 272 -4.00 -28.94 14.66
CA ALA A 272 -3.76 -27.59 15.15
C ALA A 272 -3.04 -26.78 14.08
N LYS A 273 -3.78 -25.89 13.42
CA LYS A 273 -3.21 -24.92 12.51
C LYS A 273 -2.85 -23.66 13.28
N PRO A 274 -1.62 -23.14 13.16
CA PRO A 274 -1.31 -21.83 13.72
C PRO A 274 -2.22 -20.78 13.09
N ALA A 275 -2.58 -19.77 13.87
CA ALA A 275 -3.26 -18.60 13.33
C ALA A 275 -2.49 -18.05 12.14
N HIS A 276 -3.22 -17.48 11.17
CA HIS A 276 -2.56 -16.78 10.08
C HIS A 276 -1.86 -15.55 10.67
N MET A 277 -0.57 -15.70 10.94
CA MET A 277 0.31 -14.57 11.11
C MET A 277 0.88 -14.27 9.74
N GLU A 278 0.39 -13.19 9.14
CA GLU A 278 1.14 -12.55 8.08
C GLU A 278 2.48 -12.19 8.72
N ARG A 279 3.53 -12.95 8.39
CA ARG A 279 4.89 -12.63 8.86
C ARG A 279 5.19 -11.29 8.21
N SER A 280 4.91 -10.19 8.92
CA SER A 280 5.29 -8.84 8.51
C SER A 280 6.72 -8.98 8.05
N ALA A 281 6.96 -8.73 6.77
CA ALA A 281 8.20 -9.11 6.12
C ALA A 281 9.32 -8.15 6.55
N GLY A 282 9.70 -8.28 7.82
CA GLY A 282 10.51 -7.37 8.60
C GLY A 282 9.67 -6.36 9.41
N ALA A 283 10.14 -6.06 10.62
CA ALA A 283 9.57 -4.96 11.41
C ALA A 283 10.16 -3.63 10.90
N ILE A 284 9.32 -2.72 10.42
CA ILE A 284 9.74 -1.33 10.22
C ILE A 284 10.06 -0.78 11.59
N ARG A 285 11.29 -0.30 11.76
CA ARG A 285 11.74 0.35 12.98
C ARG A 285 12.39 1.66 12.61
N LEU A 286 12.12 2.70 13.36
CA LEU A 286 12.74 3.99 13.25
C LEU A 286 13.72 4.15 14.41
N ALA A 287 14.70 5.00 14.20
CA ALA A 287 15.64 5.35 15.24
C ALA A 287 15.34 6.78 15.71
N ASN A 288 15.67 7.09 16.96
CA ASN A 288 15.53 8.44 17.46
C ASN A 288 16.80 8.80 18.21
N ARG A 289 17.65 9.60 17.58
CA ARG A 289 18.77 10.21 18.28
C ARG A 289 18.22 11.32 19.17
N GLY A 290 18.36 11.18 20.49
CA GLY A 290 17.93 12.23 21.42
C GLY A 290 18.49 13.60 21.03
N THR A 291 17.66 14.64 21.16
CA THR A 291 18.07 16.04 21.00
C THR A 291 17.56 16.83 22.19
N HIS A 292 18.37 17.77 22.69
CA HIS A 292 17.99 18.68 23.77
C HIS A 292 17.27 19.95 23.24
N ALA A 293 17.24 20.14 21.93
CA ALA A 293 16.59 21.28 21.29
C ALA A 293 15.07 21.07 21.24
N LYS A 294 14.31 21.95 21.90
CA LYS A 294 12.84 21.95 21.84
C LYS A 294 12.30 22.36 20.46
N VAL A 295 12.98 23.29 19.79
CA VAL A 295 12.68 23.75 18.43
C VAL A 295 13.72 23.20 17.49
N LEU A 296 13.29 22.47 16.47
CA LEU A 296 14.14 21.81 15.48
C LEU A 296 14.40 22.72 14.28
N VAL A 297 13.32 23.30 13.73
CA VAL A 297 13.36 24.17 12.56
C VAL A 297 12.50 25.41 12.81
N THR A 298 13.00 26.58 12.40
CA THR A 298 12.26 27.84 12.40
C THR A 298 12.14 28.38 10.98
N LEU A 299 10.92 28.69 10.57
CA LEU A 299 10.60 29.41 9.34
C LEU A 299 10.35 30.89 9.71
N LEU A 300 11.03 31.80 9.03
CA LEU A 300 11.03 33.25 9.22
C LEU A 300 10.58 33.93 7.92
N ASP A 301 9.33 33.71 7.53
CA ASP A 301 8.73 34.24 6.29
C ASP A 301 9.55 33.90 5.04
N ALA A 302 9.98 32.64 4.94
CA ALA A 302 10.70 32.13 3.78
C ALA A 302 9.82 32.22 2.53
N ALA A 303 10.39 32.76 1.45
CA ALA A 303 9.77 32.77 0.12
C ALA A 303 10.06 31.43 -0.58
N VAL A 304 9.01 30.70 -0.93
CA VAL A 304 9.09 29.46 -1.69
C VAL A 304 8.81 29.77 -3.16
N GLU A 305 9.79 29.52 -4.02
CA GLU A 305 9.77 29.91 -5.44
C GLU A 305 9.89 28.70 -6.37
N ALA A 306 9.29 28.81 -7.55
CA ALA A 306 9.44 27.88 -8.65
C ALA A 306 10.84 28.02 -9.31
N PRO A 307 11.29 27.05 -10.13
CA PRO A 307 12.61 27.10 -10.77
C PRO A 307 12.87 28.32 -11.65
N ASP A 308 11.80 28.92 -12.16
CA ASP A 308 11.80 30.15 -12.96
C ASP A 308 11.81 31.43 -12.11
N GLY A 309 11.82 31.32 -10.77
CA GLY A 309 11.78 32.44 -9.84
C GLY A 309 10.36 32.93 -9.50
N THR A 310 9.31 32.28 -10.00
CA THR A 310 7.93 32.65 -9.68
C THR A 310 7.63 32.33 -8.20
N LEU A 311 7.17 33.32 -7.43
CA LEU A 311 6.76 33.12 -6.03
C LEU A 311 5.53 32.21 -5.95
N LEU A 312 5.69 31.06 -5.29
CA LEU A 312 4.62 30.11 -5.04
C LEU A 312 3.86 30.48 -3.77
N PHE A 313 4.57 30.59 -2.64
CA PHE A 313 3.98 31.02 -1.37
C PHE A 313 5.02 31.53 -0.38
N LYS A 314 4.56 32.19 0.67
CA LYS A 314 5.36 32.56 1.84
C LYS A 314 5.01 31.71 3.05
N THR A 315 6.02 31.26 3.78
CA THR A 315 5.82 30.38 4.94
C THR A 315 5.29 31.11 6.17
N GLY A 316 5.41 32.44 6.23
CA GLY A 316 5.18 33.18 7.48
C GLY A 316 6.15 32.75 8.59
N ARG A 317 5.82 33.12 9.82
CA ARG A 317 6.61 32.70 10.99
C ARG A 317 6.04 31.40 11.54
N GLN A 318 6.77 30.30 11.38
CA GLN A 318 6.37 28.97 11.81
C GLN A 318 7.52 28.24 12.51
N PHE A 319 7.19 27.25 13.34
CA PHE A 319 8.17 26.48 14.10
C PHE A 319 7.83 25.00 14.05
N ILE A 320 8.87 24.17 13.98
CA ILE A 320 8.79 22.73 14.11
C ILE A 320 9.47 22.35 15.41
N CYS A 321 8.73 21.74 16.33
CA CYS A 321 9.21 21.31 17.63
C CYS A 321 9.48 19.80 17.66
N GLN A 322 10.17 19.35 18.70
CA GLN A 322 10.37 17.93 18.93
C GLN A 322 9.04 17.23 19.22
N GLY A 323 8.78 16.12 18.54
CA GLY A 323 7.53 15.35 18.65
C GLY A 323 6.41 15.80 17.73
N ASP A 324 6.59 16.90 17.02
CA ASP A 324 5.67 17.36 15.98
C ASP A 324 5.70 16.38 14.79
N ARG A 325 4.53 15.96 14.34
CA ARG A 325 4.30 15.18 13.11
C ARG A 325 3.41 16.04 12.21
N ILE A 326 4.06 17.01 11.57
CA ILE A 326 3.37 18.02 10.77
C ILE A 326 3.08 17.41 9.41
N VAL A 327 1.82 17.49 8.97
CA VAL A 327 1.44 17.12 7.61
C VAL A 327 1.31 18.39 6.77
N LEU A 328 2.01 18.42 5.64
CA LEU A 328 1.95 19.50 4.66
C LEU A 328 0.89 19.19 3.60
N LEU A 329 -0.22 19.90 3.69
CA LEU A 329 -1.37 19.84 2.81
C LEU A 329 -1.29 20.91 1.73
N GLY A 330 -1.82 20.58 0.56
CA GLY A 330 -1.85 21.47 -0.60
C GLY A 330 -2.04 20.70 -1.89
N GLU A 331 -2.66 21.35 -2.86
CA GLU A 331 -2.83 20.80 -4.20
C GLU A 331 -1.48 20.57 -4.89
N ASN A 332 -1.52 19.82 -5.99
CA ASN A 332 -0.32 19.59 -6.79
C ASN A 332 0.14 20.87 -7.47
N GLY A 333 1.47 21.08 -7.49
CA GLY A 333 2.06 22.31 -8.02
C GLY A 333 2.11 23.50 -7.04
N THR A 334 1.53 23.38 -5.83
CA THR A 334 1.56 24.45 -4.81
C THR A 334 2.94 24.73 -4.21
N GLY A 335 3.92 23.84 -4.43
CA GLY A 335 5.30 24.01 -3.96
C GLY A 335 5.71 23.15 -2.75
N LYS A 336 4.94 22.10 -2.41
CA LYS A 336 5.27 21.15 -1.32
C LYS A 336 6.72 20.62 -1.43
N THR A 337 7.08 20.05 -2.58
CA THR A 337 8.43 19.54 -2.85
C THR A 337 9.49 20.63 -2.81
N ARG A 338 9.15 21.88 -3.16
CA ARG A 338 10.08 23.02 -3.05
C ARG A 338 10.40 23.35 -1.61
N LEU A 339 9.39 23.39 -0.74
CA LEU A 339 9.60 23.61 0.70
C LEU A 339 10.45 22.49 1.31
N ILE A 340 10.18 21.23 0.95
CA ILE A 340 10.99 20.08 1.39
C ILE A 340 12.45 20.24 0.95
N ALA A 341 12.70 20.61 -0.31
CA ALA A 341 14.05 20.83 -0.82
C ALA A 341 14.78 21.96 -0.07
N MET A 342 14.08 23.07 0.22
CA MET A 342 14.64 24.19 1.00
C MET A 342 14.97 23.77 2.43
N LEU A 343 14.08 23.01 3.09
CA LEU A 343 14.33 22.46 4.42
C LEU A 343 15.55 21.53 4.43
N ARG A 344 15.65 20.63 3.43
CA ARG A 344 16.79 19.74 3.27
C ARG A 344 18.10 20.51 3.14
N GLN A 345 18.11 21.55 2.31
CA GLN A 345 19.30 22.39 2.11
C GLN A 345 19.68 23.14 3.40
N ALA A 346 18.70 23.71 4.11
CA ALA A 346 18.93 24.43 5.35
C ALA A 346 19.45 23.53 6.48
N ILE A 347 19.03 22.26 6.51
CA ILE A 347 19.53 21.27 7.47
C ILE A 347 20.94 20.82 7.10
N ALA A 348 21.20 20.52 5.83
CA ALA A 348 22.50 20.06 5.37
C ALA A 348 23.59 21.14 5.50
N ASN A 349 23.21 22.41 5.32
CA ASN A 349 24.13 23.55 5.42
C ASN A 349 23.54 24.68 6.29
N PRO A 350 23.55 24.54 7.63
CA PRO A 350 22.92 25.52 8.53
C PRO A 350 23.55 26.92 8.44
N GLU A 351 24.85 27.00 8.12
CA GLU A 351 25.61 28.27 8.08
C GLU A 351 25.33 29.12 6.83
N THR A 352 24.83 28.50 5.74
CA THR A 352 24.54 29.18 4.47
C THR A 352 23.05 29.40 4.23
N ALA A 353 22.18 29.02 5.17
CA ALA A 353 20.73 29.14 5.06
C ALA A 353 20.27 30.62 5.16
N ARG A 354 20.37 31.36 4.06
CA ARG A 354 19.96 32.78 3.94
C ARG A 354 18.48 32.98 3.60
N ASN A 355 17.73 31.91 3.37
CA ASN A 355 16.38 31.98 2.79
C ASN A 355 15.24 31.93 3.83
N GLY A 356 15.47 32.48 5.02
CA GLY A 356 14.43 32.52 6.07
C GLY A 356 14.11 31.17 6.72
N ILE A 357 14.94 30.14 6.53
CA ILE A 357 14.80 28.84 7.22
C ILE A 357 16.04 28.64 8.10
N LYS A 358 15.84 28.38 9.39
CA LYS A 358 16.91 28.09 10.35
C LYS A 358 16.71 26.69 10.94
N ALA A 359 17.69 25.82 10.74
CA ALA A 359 17.74 24.49 11.34
C ALA A 359 18.74 24.48 12.50
N THR A 360 18.45 23.69 13.54
CA THR A 360 19.38 23.51 14.66
C THR A 360 20.57 22.64 14.22
N PRO A 361 21.83 22.96 14.59
CA PRO A 361 23.01 22.20 14.17
C PRO A 361 23.03 20.72 14.63
N SER A 362 22.31 20.38 15.70
CA SER A 362 22.20 19.00 16.21
C SER A 362 21.18 18.14 15.43
N LEU A 363 20.54 18.70 14.41
CA LEU A 363 19.49 18.03 13.66
C LEU A 363 20.11 17.02 12.68
N ALA A 364 19.74 15.77 12.85
CA ALA A 364 20.13 14.65 11.99
C ALA A 364 18.92 14.27 11.14
N LEU A 365 18.98 14.59 9.84
CA LEU A 365 17.89 14.38 8.91
C LEU A 365 17.79 12.93 8.46
N GLY A 366 16.58 12.37 8.55
CA GLY A 366 16.17 11.22 7.78
C GLY A 366 15.27 11.68 6.63
N TYR A 367 15.72 11.56 5.38
CA TYR A 367 14.92 11.91 4.20
C TYR A 367 14.53 10.65 3.43
N GLY A 368 13.22 10.39 3.30
CA GLY A 368 12.68 9.14 2.76
C GLY A 368 13.09 8.88 1.30
N ASP A 369 13.01 9.91 0.46
CA ASP A 369 13.32 9.82 -0.96
C ASP A 369 14.83 9.68 -1.23
N GLN A 370 15.72 10.32 -0.44
CA GLN A 370 17.17 10.07 -0.55
C GLN A 370 17.57 8.65 -0.11
N ALA A 371 16.86 8.04 0.85
CA ALA A 371 17.13 6.66 1.23
C ALA A 371 16.81 5.65 0.11
N LEU A 372 15.97 6.04 -0.87
CA LEU A 372 15.61 5.26 -2.06
C LEU A 372 16.40 5.69 -3.30
N ALA A 373 16.58 7.00 -3.52
CA ALA A 373 17.30 7.57 -4.66
C ALA A 373 18.82 7.36 -4.60
N ASP A 374 19.41 7.24 -3.40
CA ASP A 374 20.82 6.85 -3.24
C ASP A 374 21.06 5.34 -3.52
N LEU A 375 19.99 4.54 -3.66
CA LEU A 375 20.09 3.11 -3.97
C LEU A 375 20.30 2.93 -5.47
N ARG A 376 21.55 2.91 -5.91
CA ARG A 376 21.87 2.59 -7.30
C ARG A 376 21.44 1.16 -7.61
N ASP A 377 20.77 0.96 -8.74
CA ASP A 377 20.24 -0.37 -9.13
C ASP A 377 21.33 -1.45 -9.24
N VAL A 378 22.59 -1.05 -9.44
CA VAL A 378 23.77 -1.93 -9.51
C VAL A 378 24.32 -2.34 -8.15
N ASP A 379 24.04 -1.58 -7.08
CA ASP A 379 24.50 -1.92 -5.73
C ASP A 379 23.69 -3.11 -5.16
N THR A 380 24.21 -3.79 -4.13
CA THR A 380 23.50 -4.86 -3.41
C THR A 380 23.06 -4.40 -2.02
N PRO A 381 21.97 -4.94 -1.44
CA PRO A 381 21.55 -4.58 -0.08
C PRO A 381 22.66 -4.77 0.96
N MET A 382 23.38 -5.90 0.91
CA MET A 382 24.54 -6.16 1.77
C MET A 382 25.64 -5.11 1.57
N GLY A 383 26.00 -4.86 0.30
CA GLY A 383 27.05 -3.91 -0.03
C GLY A 383 26.76 -2.51 0.50
N ILE A 384 25.50 -2.05 0.41
CA ILE A 384 25.10 -0.74 0.94
C ILE A 384 25.19 -0.70 2.47
N ILE A 385 24.65 -1.69 3.17
CA ILE A 385 24.62 -1.68 4.64
C ILE A 385 26.04 -1.73 5.22
N ILE A 386 26.90 -2.58 4.66
CA ILE A 386 28.30 -2.68 5.08
C ILE A 386 29.03 -1.36 4.77
N ARG A 387 28.95 -0.86 3.54
CA ARG A 387 29.68 0.33 3.08
C ARG A 387 29.24 1.61 3.79
N ARG A 388 27.94 1.80 4.04
CA ARG A 388 27.38 3.06 4.53
C ARG A 388 27.42 3.18 6.05
N PHE A 389 27.33 2.05 6.77
CA PHE A 389 27.18 2.05 8.23
C PHE A 389 28.30 1.31 8.97
N ASP A 390 29.34 0.85 8.24
CA ASP A 390 30.49 0.12 8.78
C ASP A 390 30.07 -1.07 9.68
N VAL A 391 29.07 -1.80 9.20
CA VAL A 391 28.49 -2.95 9.91
C VAL A 391 29.14 -4.22 9.36
N GLY A 392 29.73 -5.05 10.22
CA GLY A 392 30.27 -6.34 9.79
C GLY A 392 29.21 -7.28 9.19
N ASP A 393 29.62 -8.16 8.28
CA ASP A 393 28.77 -9.06 7.49
C ASP A 393 27.66 -9.75 8.29
N VAL A 394 28.00 -10.35 9.43
CA VAL A 394 27.05 -11.12 10.26
C VAL A 394 25.90 -10.23 10.72
N ARG A 395 26.21 -9.00 11.16
CA ARG A 395 25.21 -8.05 11.64
C ARG A 395 24.42 -7.43 10.48
N ALA A 396 25.06 -7.19 9.32
CA ALA A 396 24.37 -6.73 8.13
C ALA A 396 23.32 -7.75 7.64
N ARG A 397 23.67 -9.04 7.61
CA ARG A 397 22.73 -10.14 7.27
C ARG A 397 21.55 -10.19 8.23
N ALA A 398 21.81 -10.06 9.53
CA ALA A 398 20.75 -10.07 10.55
C ALA A 398 19.81 -8.86 10.41
N LEU A 399 20.34 -7.67 10.13
CA LEU A 399 19.54 -6.46 9.90
C LEU A 399 18.67 -6.58 8.65
N LEU A 400 19.24 -7.07 7.54
CA LEU A 400 18.53 -7.27 6.29
C LEU A 400 17.46 -8.38 6.41
N ALA A 401 17.77 -9.49 7.08
CA ALA A 401 16.79 -10.52 7.39
C ALA A 401 15.64 -9.97 8.25
N GLY A 402 15.97 -9.14 9.24
CA GLY A 402 14.99 -8.43 10.08
C GLY A 402 14.16 -7.39 9.33
N ALA A 403 14.59 -6.96 8.13
CA ALA A 403 13.83 -6.12 7.20
C ALA A 403 13.13 -6.93 6.08
N GLY A 404 13.07 -8.26 6.24
CA GLY A 404 12.40 -9.17 5.31
C GLY A 404 13.18 -9.52 4.04
N MET A 405 14.47 -9.20 3.96
CA MET A 405 15.31 -9.58 2.83
C MET A 405 15.96 -10.95 3.05
N SER A 406 15.61 -11.91 2.20
CA SER A 406 16.19 -13.26 2.23
C SER A 406 17.67 -13.25 1.89
N ILE A 407 18.38 -14.32 2.24
CA ILE A 407 19.82 -14.46 1.98
C ILE A 407 20.15 -14.30 0.49
N GLU A 408 19.28 -14.79 -0.40
CA GLU A 408 19.44 -14.62 -1.84
C GLU A 408 19.29 -13.15 -2.26
N MET A 409 18.28 -12.45 -1.75
CA MET A 409 18.02 -11.04 -2.08
C MET A 409 19.14 -10.13 -1.63
N GLN A 410 19.76 -10.44 -0.49
CA GLN A 410 20.84 -9.67 0.13
C GLN A 410 22.06 -9.47 -0.79
N GLY A 411 22.32 -10.43 -1.68
CA GLY A 411 23.46 -10.41 -2.61
C GLY A 411 23.11 -10.03 -4.05
N ARG A 412 21.82 -9.84 -4.40
CA ARG A 412 21.40 -9.48 -5.76
C ARG A 412 21.39 -7.95 -5.96
N PRO A 413 21.53 -7.48 -7.22
CA PRO A 413 21.41 -6.06 -7.53
C PRO A 413 20.05 -5.50 -7.11
N ILE A 414 20.05 -4.30 -6.53
CA ILE A 414 18.83 -3.63 -6.05
C ILE A 414 17.83 -3.42 -7.18
N GLY A 415 18.28 -3.24 -8.43
CA GLY A 415 17.41 -3.11 -9.60
C GLY A 415 16.48 -4.31 -9.82
N GLN A 416 16.81 -5.47 -9.27
CA GLN A 416 15.98 -6.69 -9.36
C GLN A 416 14.99 -6.84 -8.19
N LEU A 417 15.05 -5.95 -7.19
CA LEU A 417 14.10 -5.95 -6.08
C LEU A 417 12.78 -5.32 -6.51
N SER A 418 11.68 -5.89 -6.02
CA SER A 418 10.36 -5.27 -6.12
C SER A 418 10.30 -3.91 -5.41
N GLY A 419 9.36 -3.05 -5.80
CA GLY A 419 9.18 -1.74 -5.15
C GLY A 419 9.03 -1.82 -3.63
N GLY A 420 8.25 -2.77 -3.12
CA GLY A 420 8.10 -2.97 -1.67
C GLY A 420 9.38 -3.44 -0.98
N GLN A 421 10.21 -4.24 -1.64
CA GLN A 421 11.54 -4.61 -1.12
C GLN A 421 12.50 -3.42 -1.10
N LYS A 422 12.48 -2.58 -2.15
CA LYS A 422 13.25 -1.33 -2.19
C LYS A 422 12.81 -0.38 -1.07
N ALA A 423 11.50 -0.21 -0.86
CA ALA A 423 10.93 0.60 0.22
C ALA A 423 11.41 0.12 1.60
N ARG A 424 11.39 -1.19 1.87
CA ARG A 424 11.90 -1.76 3.14
C ARG A 424 13.40 -1.57 3.33
N LEU A 425 14.20 -1.75 2.27
CA LEU A 425 15.63 -1.44 2.31
C LEU A 425 15.87 0.05 2.61
N GLY A 426 15.12 0.94 1.95
CA GLY A 426 15.14 2.38 2.21
C GLY A 426 14.81 2.69 3.67
N MET A 427 13.78 2.09 4.25
CA MET A 427 13.43 2.25 5.66
C MET A 427 14.53 1.74 6.60
N LEU A 428 15.18 0.62 6.28
CA LEU A 428 16.33 0.14 7.05
C LEU A 428 17.51 1.12 6.99
N VAL A 429 17.84 1.65 5.81
CA VAL A 429 18.88 2.66 5.62
C VAL A 429 18.55 3.94 6.39
N LEU A 430 17.29 4.38 6.34
CA LEU A 430 16.79 5.52 7.08
C LEU A 430 16.96 5.33 8.60
N ARG A 431 16.57 4.15 9.11
CA ARG A 431 16.74 3.77 10.51
C ARG A 431 18.20 3.78 10.95
N LEU A 432 19.08 3.16 10.16
CA LEU A 432 20.50 3.04 10.51
C LEU A 432 21.23 4.39 10.48
N SER A 433 20.69 5.36 9.72
CA SER A 433 21.16 6.75 9.74
C SER A 433 20.91 7.46 11.08
N ASN A 434 20.14 6.84 11.98
CA ASN A 434 19.81 7.32 13.32
C ASN A 434 19.36 8.79 13.37
N PRO A 435 18.34 9.17 12.58
CA PRO A 435 17.88 10.56 12.51
C PRO A 435 17.11 10.97 13.78
N ASN A 436 16.93 12.28 13.93
CA ASN A 436 16.09 12.88 14.97
C ASN A 436 14.99 13.80 14.40
N PHE A 437 14.99 13.99 13.09
CA PHE A 437 13.94 14.66 12.34
C PHE A 437 13.76 13.96 10.98
N TYR A 438 12.51 13.69 10.63
CA TYR A 438 12.15 12.97 9.41
C TYR A 438 11.47 13.91 8.41
N LEU A 439 12.00 13.98 7.18
CA LEU A 439 11.31 14.55 6.03
C LEU A 439 10.82 13.39 5.17
N LEU A 440 9.51 13.16 5.15
CA LEU A 440 8.93 12.04 4.41
C LEU A 440 8.00 12.58 3.32
N ASP A 441 8.36 12.33 2.05
CA ASP A 441 7.56 12.67 0.89
C ASP A 441 6.99 11.37 0.31
N GLU A 442 5.67 11.22 0.36
CA GLU A 442 4.91 10.02 0.01
C GLU A 442 5.51 8.71 0.58
N PRO A 443 5.70 8.59 1.91
CA PRO A 443 6.40 7.44 2.49
C PRO A 443 5.62 6.13 2.42
N THR A 444 4.32 6.19 2.17
CA THR A 444 3.44 5.02 2.02
C THR A 444 3.47 4.45 0.60
N ASN A 445 4.04 5.17 -0.36
CA ASN A 445 4.16 4.67 -1.73
C ASN A 445 4.96 3.37 -1.74
N HIS A 446 4.44 2.39 -2.49
CA HIS A 446 5.02 1.05 -2.63
C HIS A 446 5.00 0.18 -1.35
N LEU A 447 4.44 0.65 -0.23
CA LEU A 447 4.16 -0.18 0.92
C LEU A 447 2.81 -0.88 0.77
N ASP A 448 2.75 -2.13 1.22
CA ASP A 448 1.49 -2.81 1.42
C ASP A 448 0.78 -2.26 2.68
N ILE A 449 -0.49 -2.61 2.86
CA ILE A 449 -1.31 -2.12 3.98
C ILE A 449 -0.63 -2.39 5.34
N ASP A 450 -0.12 -3.61 5.56
CA ASP A 450 0.60 -3.91 6.81
C ASP A 450 1.89 -3.09 6.95
N GLY A 451 2.58 -2.81 5.84
CA GLY A 451 3.76 -1.94 5.81
C GLY A 451 3.43 -0.49 6.15
N GLN A 452 2.29 0.02 5.66
CA GLN A 452 1.77 1.34 6.03
C GLN A 452 1.44 1.38 7.52
N GLU A 453 0.66 0.43 8.04
CA GLU A 453 0.31 0.33 9.46
C GLU A 453 1.55 0.21 10.35
N ALA A 454 2.56 -0.56 9.93
CA ALA A 454 3.83 -0.67 10.66
C ALA A 454 4.58 0.67 10.72
N LEU A 455 4.63 1.42 9.62
CA LEU A 455 5.25 2.74 9.59
C LEU A 455 4.49 3.75 10.47
N GLU A 456 3.16 3.74 10.42
CA GLU A 456 2.29 4.57 11.25
C GLU A 456 2.57 4.35 12.74
N ASN A 457 2.49 3.09 13.15
CA ASN A 457 2.72 2.68 14.54
C ASN A 457 4.10 3.13 15.02
N GLU A 458 5.12 2.99 14.18
CA GLU A 458 6.48 3.36 14.54
C GLU A 458 6.66 4.89 14.67
N LEU A 459 6.08 5.68 13.76
CA LEU A 459 6.10 7.15 13.84
C LEU A 459 5.39 7.66 15.10
N ILE A 460 4.26 7.03 15.46
CA ILE A 460 3.45 7.39 16.63
C ILE A 460 4.15 6.96 17.93
N ALA A 461 4.55 5.69 18.03
CA ALA A 461 5.13 5.10 19.24
C ALA A 461 6.46 5.79 19.63
N HIS A 462 7.28 6.14 18.65
CA HIS A 462 8.56 6.82 18.89
C HIS A 462 8.46 8.35 18.95
N ARG A 463 7.26 8.92 18.78
CA ARG A 463 7.01 10.37 18.67
C ARG A 463 8.03 11.01 17.72
N ALA A 464 8.21 10.39 16.55
CA ALA A 464 9.22 10.80 15.59
C ALA A 464 8.90 12.20 15.06
N SER A 465 9.76 13.17 15.35
CA SER A 465 9.59 14.53 14.84
C SER A 465 9.69 14.50 13.32
N SER A 466 8.67 14.97 12.61
CA SER A 466 8.57 14.83 11.17
C SER A 466 7.79 15.94 10.48
N LEU A 467 8.15 16.21 9.23
CA LEU A 467 7.31 16.88 8.25
C LEU A 467 6.99 15.86 7.14
N LEU A 468 5.69 15.69 6.88
CA LEU A 468 5.14 14.62 6.06
C LEU A 468 4.36 15.22 4.90
N VAL A 469 4.54 14.67 3.70
CA VAL A 469 3.63 14.86 2.56
C VAL A 469 3.10 13.48 2.19
N SER A 470 1.78 13.33 2.14
CA SER A 470 1.17 12.08 1.69
C SER A 470 -0.20 12.34 1.08
N HIS A 471 -0.54 11.55 0.06
CA HIS A 471 -1.88 11.45 -0.49
C HIS A 471 -2.75 10.37 0.19
N ASP A 472 -2.20 9.57 1.11
CA ASP A 472 -2.97 8.58 1.87
C ASP A 472 -3.73 9.27 3.03
N ARG A 473 -5.05 9.40 2.87
CA ARG A 473 -5.93 10.01 3.87
C ARG A 473 -5.89 9.28 5.22
N SER A 474 -5.76 7.96 5.20
CA SER A 474 -5.73 7.14 6.43
C SER A 474 -4.42 7.37 7.18
N PHE A 475 -3.29 7.39 6.45
CA PHE A 475 -1.98 7.70 7.01
C PHE A 475 -1.91 9.11 7.60
N VAL A 476 -2.42 10.11 6.88
CA VAL A 476 -2.46 11.51 7.34
C VAL A 476 -3.27 11.64 8.63
N ARG A 477 -4.45 11.02 8.70
CA ARG A 477 -5.30 11.03 9.90
C ARG A 477 -4.67 10.32 11.09
N ALA A 478 -3.99 9.19 10.86
CA ALA A 478 -3.39 8.39 11.91
C ALA A 478 -2.14 9.05 12.52
N VAL A 479 -1.26 9.60 11.67
CA VAL A 479 0.08 10.04 12.08
C VAL A 479 0.12 11.54 12.43
N GLY A 480 -0.61 12.37 11.68
CA GLY A 480 -0.55 13.82 11.78
C GLY A 480 -1.08 14.34 13.13
N ASN A 481 -0.35 15.28 13.74
CA ASN A 481 -0.82 15.99 14.94
C ASN A 481 -0.81 17.53 14.78
N ARG A 482 -0.31 18.02 13.66
CA ARG A 482 -0.33 19.42 13.22
C ARG A 482 -0.47 19.43 11.71
N PHE A 483 -1.21 20.39 11.16
CA PHE A 483 -1.51 20.42 9.73
C PHE A 483 -1.18 21.79 9.16
N TRP A 484 -0.32 21.82 8.15
CA TRP A 484 0.03 23.04 7.43
C TRP A 484 -0.57 22.99 6.04
N LEU A 485 -1.46 23.93 5.73
CA LEU A 485 -2.11 24.05 4.43
C LEU A 485 -1.46 25.18 3.62
N ILE A 486 -1.07 24.89 2.38
CA ILE A 486 -0.69 25.91 1.41
C ILE A 486 -1.97 26.40 0.71
N GLU A 487 -2.42 27.60 1.08
CA GLU A 487 -3.61 28.22 0.50
C GLU A 487 -3.33 29.69 0.17
N LYS A 488 -3.83 30.19 -0.97
CA LYS A 488 -3.74 31.61 -1.36
C LYS A 488 -2.32 32.19 -1.25
N ARG A 489 -1.31 31.42 -1.69
CA ARG A 489 0.12 31.76 -1.63
C ARG A 489 0.67 31.99 -0.21
N ARG A 490 0.06 31.38 0.81
CA ARG A 490 0.53 31.42 2.20
C ARG A 490 0.51 30.02 2.80
N LEU A 491 1.41 29.78 3.75
CA LEU A 491 1.38 28.60 4.60
C LEU A 491 0.59 28.94 5.87
N VAL A 492 -0.53 28.27 6.08
CA VAL A 492 -1.39 28.46 7.26
C VAL A 492 -1.49 27.16 8.05
N GLU A 493 -1.61 27.26 9.37
CA GLU A 493 -1.87 26.10 10.22
C GLU A 493 -3.38 25.90 10.35
N VAL A 494 -3.84 24.67 10.18
CA VAL A 494 -5.25 24.28 10.28
C VAL A 494 -5.41 23.23 11.37
N GLU A 495 -6.62 23.13 11.94
CA GLU A 495 -6.90 22.22 13.07
C GLU A 495 -6.87 20.75 12.63
N ASP A 496 -7.40 20.45 11.45
CA ASP A 496 -7.53 19.11 10.90
C ASP A 496 -7.39 19.11 9.37
N PRO A 497 -7.20 17.94 8.72
CA PRO A 497 -7.06 17.84 7.28
C PRO A 497 -8.40 17.70 6.53
N GLU A 498 -9.55 17.62 7.23
CA GLU A 498 -10.83 17.24 6.63
C GLU A 498 -11.36 18.32 5.69
N GLY A 499 -11.20 19.60 6.05
CA GLY A 499 -11.55 20.72 5.16
C GLY A 499 -10.81 20.65 3.81
N PHE A 500 -9.52 20.26 3.84
CA PHE A 500 -8.72 20.07 2.64
C PHE A 500 -9.14 18.81 1.87
N PHE A 501 -9.47 17.70 2.54
CA PHE A 501 -9.94 16.49 1.87
C PHE A 501 -11.28 16.71 1.17
N ALA A 502 -12.20 17.45 1.80
CA ALA A 502 -13.47 17.82 1.21
C ALA A 502 -13.28 18.74 0.00
N SER A 503 -12.46 19.78 0.11
CA SER A 503 -12.20 20.71 -1.00
C SER A 503 -11.39 20.09 -2.13
N ALA A 504 -10.48 19.16 -1.82
CA ALA A 504 -9.74 18.43 -2.84
C ALA A 504 -10.64 17.45 -3.60
N GLY A 505 -11.71 16.96 -2.97
CA GLY A 505 -12.67 16.04 -3.56
C GLY A 505 -13.82 16.70 -4.32
N GLY A 506 -14.22 17.90 -3.92
CA GLY A 506 -15.18 18.72 -4.66
C GLY A 506 -14.45 19.64 -5.63
N GLY A 507 -14.63 19.43 -6.93
CA GLY A 507 -14.52 20.55 -7.87
C GLY A 507 -15.42 21.69 -7.36
N GLU A 508 -14.94 22.93 -7.49
CA GLU A 508 -15.65 24.16 -7.10
C GLU A 508 -17.17 24.06 -7.29
N ASP A 509 -17.93 23.76 -6.23
CA ASP A 509 -19.36 24.03 -6.11
C ASP A 509 -19.83 23.75 -4.68
N LEU A 510 -19.49 24.66 -3.76
CA LEU A 510 -20.36 24.93 -2.62
C LEU A 510 -21.34 26.01 -3.09
N PRO A 511 -22.68 25.77 -3.03
CA PRO A 511 -23.63 26.82 -3.30
C PRO A 511 -23.43 27.92 -2.26
N LYS A 512 -23.30 29.17 -2.72
CA LYS A 512 -23.46 30.35 -1.86
C LYS A 512 -24.89 30.34 -1.32
N GLY A 513 -25.06 29.79 -0.12
CA GLY A 513 -26.25 29.94 0.72
C GLY A 513 -26.03 31.08 1.70
#